data_AF-A0A6I3C5D0-F1
#
_entry.id   AF-A0A6I3C5D0-F1
#
_cell.length_a   1.000
_cell.length_b   1.000
_cell.length_c   1.000
_cell.angle_alpha   90.00
_cell.angle_beta   90.00
_cell.angle_gamma   90.00
#
_symmetry.space_group_name_H-M   'P 1'
#
loop_
_entity.id
_entity.type
_entity.pdbx_description
1 polymer ?
#
loop_
_entity_poly.entity_id
_entity_poly.type
_entity_poly.pdbx_seq_one_letter_code
_entity_poly.pdbx_strand_id
1 'polypeptide(L)'
;MTEERTFGGIATKLLMENDRVRVWEMRLQPGEESSLHRHDLDYIMIQVSGDKMAARFEPDSGGEWPGIDYIEGEIAPGNVLYAKRGGIETAVNVGSEEFYEIVVELKD
;
A
#
# COMPACT_ATOMS: atom_id res chain seq x y z
N MET A 1 -0.67 27.87 -1.40
CA MET A 1 -1.39 27.11 -2.44
C MET A 1 -0.95 25.68 -2.24
N THR A 2 -1.81 24.83 -1.69
CA THR A 2 -1.54 23.38 -1.65
C THR A 2 -1.48 22.92 -3.10
N GLU A 3 -0.34 22.42 -3.54
CA GLU A 3 -0.24 21.82 -4.87
C GLU A 3 -1.25 20.68 -4.96
N GLU A 4 -1.99 20.64 -6.07
CA GLU A 4 -3.02 19.63 -6.30
C GLU A 4 -2.32 18.28 -6.56
N ARG A 5 -2.36 17.39 -5.57
CA ARG A 5 -1.74 16.06 -5.65
C ARG A 5 -2.55 15.17 -6.59
N THR A 6 -1.86 14.48 -7.50
CA THR A 6 -2.48 13.45 -8.35
C THR A 6 -2.35 12.09 -7.67
N PHE A 7 -3.47 11.44 -7.43
CA PHE A 7 -3.52 10.10 -6.82
C PHE A 7 -3.72 9.02 -7.88
N GLY A 8 -2.98 7.92 -7.75
CA GLY A 8 -3.19 6.69 -8.51
C GLY A 8 -4.11 5.70 -7.79
N GLY A 9 -4.14 4.46 -8.27
CA GLY A 9 -4.76 3.35 -7.53
C GLY A 9 -3.96 2.99 -6.29
N ILE A 10 -4.62 2.39 -5.29
CA ILE A 10 -3.96 1.96 -4.04
C ILE A 10 -2.93 0.85 -4.24
N ALA A 11 -2.96 0.21 -5.41
CA ALA A 11 -1.98 -0.76 -5.85
C ALA A 11 -1.95 -0.81 -7.38
N THR A 12 -1.09 -1.65 -7.94
CA THR A 12 -0.80 -1.66 -9.38
C THR A 12 -1.96 -2.10 -10.27
N LYS A 13 -2.85 -2.97 -9.79
CA LYS A 13 -3.95 -3.49 -10.60
C LYS A 13 -5.12 -3.99 -9.77
N LEU A 14 -6.32 -3.63 -10.19
CA LEU A 14 -7.57 -4.15 -9.65
C LEU A 14 -7.82 -5.57 -10.16
N LEU A 15 -7.99 -6.53 -9.25
CA LEU A 15 -8.28 -7.93 -9.60
C LEU A 15 -9.77 -8.22 -9.65
N MET A 16 -10.51 -7.79 -8.63
CA MET A 16 -11.96 -7.93 -8.57
C MET A 16 -12.58 -6.92 -7.60
N GLU A 17 -13.87 -6.67 -7.77
CA GLU A 17 -14.66 -5.83 -6.88
C GLU A 17 -16.07 -6.40 -6.74
N ASN A 18 -16.61 -6.41 -5.53
CA ASN A 18 -18.02 -6.72 -5.25
C ASN A 18 -18.56 -5.78 -4.16
N ASP A 19 -19.76 -6.06 -3.65
CA ASP A 19 -20.42 -5.19 -2.66
C ASP A 19 -19.70 -5.13 -1.30
N ARG A 20 -18.83 -6.10 -0.99
CA ARG A 20 -18.16 -6.20 0.32
C ARG A 20 -16.69 -5.80 0.28
N VAL A 21 -16.01 -6.07 -0.83
CA VAL A 21 -14.56 -5.90 -0.93
C VAL A 21 -14.12 -5.40 -2.30
N ARG A 22 -12.98 -4.72 -2.31
CA ARG A 22 -12.17 -4.51 -3.52
C ARG A 22 -10.82 -5.20 -3.32
N VAL A 23 -10.40 -6.02 -4.28
CA VAL A 23 -9.15 -6.79 -4.19
C VAL A 23 -8.19 -6.35 -5.27
N TRP A 24 -7.00 -5.97 -4.87
CA TRP A 24 -5.92 -5.50 -5.74
C TRP A 24 -4.70 -6.41 -5.67
N GLU A 25 -3.86 -6.37 -6.70
CA GLU A 25 -2.46 -6.78 -6.61
C GLU A 25 -1.52 -5.57 -6.68
N MET A 26 -0.51 -5.60 -5.80
CA MET A 26 0.68 -4.75 -5.86
C MET A 26 1.85 -5.58 -6.36
N ARG A 27 2.46 -5.17 -7.48
CA ARG A 27 3.69 -5.73 -8.02
C ARG A 27 4.69 -4.62 -8.27
N LEU A 28 5.88 -4.73 -7.70
CA LEU A 28 6.95 -3.74 -7.89
C LEU A 28 8.27 -4.48 -8.10
N GLN A 29 8.98 -4.17 -9.19
CA GLN A 29 10.36 -4.60 -9.38
C GLN A 29 11.28 -3.91 -8.35
N PRO A 30 12.48 -4.46 -8.09
CA PRO A 30 13.47 -3.79 -7.24
C PRO A 30 13.71 -2.33 -7.69
N GLY A 31 13.54 -1.39 -6.76
CA GLY A 31 13.67 0.05 -7.01
C GLY A 31 12.44 0.74 -7.59
N GLU A 32 11.38 0.02 -7.94
CA GLU A 32 10.10 0.62 -8.36
C GLU A 32 9.28 1.14 -7.18
N GLU A 33 8.45 2.13 -7.47
CA GLU A 33 7.50 2.71 -6.52
C GLU A 33 6.08 2.69 -7.09
N SER A 34 5.10 2.60 -6.20
CA SER A 34 3.70 2.76 -6.54
C SER A 34 3.41 4.21 -6.95
N SER A 35 2.22 4.46 -7.49
CA SER A 35 1.69 5.83 -7.46
C SER A 35 1.48 6.29 -6.02
N LEU A 36 1.52 7.60 -5.78
CA LEU A 36 0.96 8.18 -4.57
C LEU A 36 -0.51 7.78 -4.49
N HIS A 37 -0.93 7.22 -3.35
CA HIS A 37 -2.30 6.76 -3.16
C HIS A 37 -2.81 7.08 -1.76
N ARG A 38 -4.13 7.01 -1.61
CA ARG A 38 -4.83 7.23 -0.34
C ARG A 38 -5.72 6.04 -0.07
N HIS A 39 -5.65 5.53 1.16
CA HIS A 39 -6.50 4.44 1.63
C HIS A 39 -7.80 5.01 2.20
N ASP A 40 -8.84 5.10 1.37
CA ASP A 40 -10.17 5.61 1.79
C ASP A 40 -11.00 4.57 2.57
N LEU A 41 -10.55 3.31 2.59
CA LEU A 41 -11.18 2.18 3.26
C LEU A 41 -10.18 1.48 4.17
N ASP A 42 -10.68 0.76 5.18
CA ASP A 42 -9.84 -0.13 5.98
C ASP A 42 -9.44 -1.31 5.10
N TYR A 43 -8.24 -1.86 5.30
CA TYR A 43 -7.70 -2.84 4.37
C TYR A 43 -6.84 -3.89 5.04
N ILE A 44 -6.72 -5.02 4.36
CA ILE A 44 -5.85 -6.15 4.73
C ILE A 44 -4.79 -6.30 3.64
N MET A 45 -3.54 -6.37 4.05
CA MET A 45 -2.39 -6.69 3.20
C MET A 45 -1.97 -8.14 3.42
N ILE A 46 -1.77 -8.87 2.33
CA ILE A 46 -1.33 -10.27 2.34
C ILE A 46 -0.06 -10.36 1.52
N GLN A 47 1.07 -10.54 2.20
CA GLN A 47 2.37 -10.64 1.58
C GLN A 47 2.53 -11.99 0.88
N VAL A 48 2.75 -11.98 -0.43
CA VAL A 48 2.88 -13.21 -1.24
C VAL A 48 4.35 -13.52 -1.51
N SER A 49 5.15 -12.55 -1.94
CA SER A 49 6.60 -12.69 -2.14
C SER A 49 7.32 -11.34 -2.08
N GLY A 50 8.66 -11.40 -1.98
CA GLY A 50 9.54 -10.25 -1.84
C GLY A 50 10.41 -10.38 -0.59
N ASP A 51 11.34 -9.44 -0.42
CA ASP A 51 12.31 -9.44 0.67
C ASP A 51 12.22 -8.16 1.52
N LYS A 52 12.06 -6.98 0.93
CA LYS A 52 11.99 -5.73 1.68
C LYS A 52 11.16 -4.64 0.99
N MET A 53 10.31 -3.99 1.77
CA MET A 53 9.49 -2.86 1.31
C MET A 53 9.68 -1.65 2.22
N ALA A 54 9.37 -0.49 1.67
CA ALA A 54 9.24 0.75 2.41
C ALA A 54 7.94 1.47 2.07
N ALA A 55 7.44 2.27 3.01
CA ALA A 55 6.38 3.24 2.76
C ALA A 55 6.91 4.64 3.06
N ARG A 56 6.71 5.55 2.10
CA ARG A 56 6.89 7.00 2.27
C ARG A 56 5.52 7.62 2.48
N PHE A 57 5.29 8.26 3.62
CA PHE A 57 4.01 8.85 3.95
C PHE A 57 4.03 10.36 3.74
N GLU A 58 2.89 10.92 3.37
CA GLU A 58 2.72 12.36 3.29
C GLU A 58 2.58 12.99 4.69
N PRO A 59 2.95 14.27 4.90
CA PRO A 59 2.84 14.93 6.20
C PRO A 59 1.42 15.00 6.78
N ASP A 60 0.40 14.93 5.93
CA ASP A 60 -1.02 14.87 6.28
C ASP A 60 -1.59 13.44 6.25
N SER A 61 -0.73 12.41 6.18
CA SER A 61 -1.13 11.01 6.30
C SER A 61 -1.70 10.71 7.69
N GLY A 62 -2.85 10.03 7.71
CA GLY A 62 -3.50 9.53 8.92
C GLY A 62 -3.41 8.00 8.99
N GLY A 63 -4.53 7.37 9.35
CA GLY A 63 -4.65 5.91 9.37
C GLY A 63 -3.83 5.24 10.48
N GLU A 64 -3.21 4.11 10.14
CA GLU A 64 -2.48 3.27 11.10
C GLU A 64 -1.14 3.88 11.55
N TRP A 65 -0.51 4.72 10.71
CA TRP A 65 0.84 5.26 10.95
C TRP A 65 0.90 6.80 10.90
N PRO A 66 0.12 7.53 11.73
CA PRO A 66 0.12 8.99 11.69
C PRO A 66 1.46 9.56 12.19
N GLY A 67 1.99 10.56 11.47
CA GLY A 67 3.20 11.31 11.86
C GLY A 67 4.52 10.56 11.66
N ILE A 68 4.50 9.46 10.90
CA ILE A 68 5.70 8.75 10.44
C ILE A 68 5.96 9.17 9.00
N ASP A 69 7.15 9.65 8.66
CA ASP A 69 7.47 10.06 7.28
C ASP A 69 7.93 8.88 6.41
N TYR A 70 8.59 7.89 7.03
CA TYR A 70 9.18 6.74 6.34
C TYR A 70 9.29 5.53 7.26
N ILE A 71 8.95 4.35 6.73
CA ILE A 71 9.15 3.07 7.40
C ILE A 71 9.64 2.02 6.41
N GLU A 72 10.50 1.11 6.87
CA GLU A 72 10.91 -0.08 6.14
C GLU A 72 10.49 -1.34 6.91
N GLY A 73 10.17 -2.40 6.18
CA GLY A 73 9.83 -3.69 6.74
C GLY A 73 10.37 -4.83 5.89
N GLU A 74 10.78 -5.92 6.55
CA GLU A 74 11.04 -7.19 5.87
C GLU A 74 9.72 -7.81 5.42
N ILE A 75 9.74 -8.41 4.24
CA ILE A 75 8.59 -9.14 3.69
C ILE A 75 8.68 -10.59 4.13
N ALA A 76 7.60 -11.08 4.73
CA ALA A 76 7.46 -12.45 5.17
C ALA A 76 6.27 -13.08 4.41
N PRO A 77 6.52 -13.95 3.41
CA PRO A 77 5.45 -14.64 2.69
C PRO A 77 4.43 -15.31 3.63
N GLY A 78 3.15 -15.03 3.43
CA GLY A 78 2.05 -15.49 4.27
C GLY A 78 1.72 -14.59 5.47
N ASN A 79 2.49 -13.52 5.70
CA ASN A 79 2.16 -12.51 6.70
C ASN A 79 0.92 -11.70 6.28
N VAL A 80 0.06 -11.41 7.25
CA VAL A 80 -1.22 -10.72 7.04
C VAL A 80 -1.33 -9.57 8.01
N LEU A 81 -1.55 -8.38 7.48
CA LEU A 81 -1.60 -7.14 8.25
C LEU A 81 -2.93 -6.44 8.01
N TYR A 82 -3.53 -5.89 9.07
CA TYR A 82 -4.68 -5.01 8.98
C TYR A 82 -4.22 -3.57 9.19
N ALA A 83 -4.78 -2.63 8.42
CA ALA A 83 -4.53 -1.21 8.57
C ALA A 83 -5.83 -0.40 8.45
N LYS A 84 -5.93 0.67 9.25
CA LYS A 84 -7.06 1.60 9.21
C LYS A 84 -6.94 2.57 8.03
N ARG A 85 -8.09 2.96 7.49
CA ARG A 85 -8.23 4.01 6.47
C ARG A 85 -7.63 5.34 6.91
N GLY A 86 -7.18 6.12 5.94
CA GLY A 86 -6.66 7.47 6.11
C GLY A 86 -5.17 7.63 5.81
N GLY A 87 -4.45 6.53 5.55
CA GLY A 87 -3.06 6.58 5.11
C GLY A 87 -2.94 7.23 3.72
N ILE A 88 -1.91 8.07 3.55
CA ILE A 88 -1.51 8.65 2.27
C ILE A 88 -0.04 8.34 2.06
N GLU A 89 0.28 7.52 1.07
CA GLU A 89 1.61 6.96 0.94
C GLU A 89 2.00 6.60 -0.49
N THR A 90 3.31 6.40 -0.67
CA THR A 90 3.92 5.72 -1.81
C THR A 90 4.68 4.51 -1.27
N ALA A 91 4.34 3.32 -1.78
CA ALA A 91 5.05 2.09 -1.48
C ALA A 91 6.27 1.97 -2.40
N VAL A 92 7.41 1.55 -1.85
CA VAL A 92 8.68 1.44 -2.57
C VAL A 92 9.30 0.08 -2.32
N ASN A 93 9.66 -0.61 -3.40
CA ASN A 93 10.46 -1.83 -3.29
C ASN A 93 11.93 -1.45 -3.12
N VAL A 94 12.38 -1.46 -1.86
CA VAL A 94 13.78 -1.21 -1.46
C VAL A 94 14.59 -2.50 -1.34
N GLY A 95 13.98 -3.64 -1.68
CA GLY A 95 14.58 -4.94 -1.71
C GLY A 95 15.28 -5.27 -3.02
N SER A 96 15.57 -6.56 -3.17
CA SER A 96 16.28 -7.13 -4.32
C SER A 96 15.45 -8.14 -5.11
N GLU A 97 14.26 -8.49 -4.63
CA GLU A 97 13.31 -9.39 -5.29
C GLU A 97 12.07 -8.64 -5.79
N GLU A 98 11.32 -9.21 -6.75
CA GLU A 98 10.00 -8.68 -7.11
C GLU A 98 9.08 -8.78 -5.89
N PHE A 99 8.51 -7.64 -5.48
CA PHE A 99 7.49 -7.60 -4.45
C PHE A 99 6.14 -7.99 -5.04
N TYR A 100 5.42 -8.88 -4.36
CA TYR A 100 4.04 -9.22 -4.69
C TYR A 100 3.17 -9.31 -3.44
N GLU A 101 2.09 -8.53 -3.44
CA GLU A 101 1.11 -8.47 -2.36
C GLU A 101 -0.31 -8.41 -2.91
N ILE A 102 -1.23 -8.98 -2.14
CA ILE A 102 -2.68 -8.79 -2.32
C ILE A 102 -3.19 -7.82 -1.28
N VAL A 103 -3.90 -6.78 -1.73
CA VAL A 103 -4.57 -5.81 -0.86
C VAL A 103 -6.07 -6.00 -0.97
N VAL A 104 -6.74 -6.16 0.18
CA VAL A 104 -8.19 -6.33 0.28
C VAL A 104 -8.76 -5.12 1.01
N GLU A 105 -9.35 -4.19 0.28
CA GLU A 105 -10.13 -3.09 0.86
C GLU A 105 -11.50 -3.60 1.32
N LEU A 106 -11.91 -3.18 2.52
CA LEU A 106 -13.17 -3.54 3.15
C LEU A 106 -14.20 -2.42 2.96
N LYS A 107 -15.33 -2.74 2.33
CA LYS A 107 -16.43 -1.78 2.12
C LYS A 107 -17.40 -1.81 3.29
N ASP A 108 -18.01 -0.65 3.56
CA ASP A 108 -19.03 -0.44 4.57
C ASP A 108 -20.41 -1.01 4.15
#